data_AF-A0A4R3T8T4-F1
#
_entry.id   AF-A0A4R3T8T4-F1
#
_cell.length_a   1.000
_cell.length_b   1.000
_cell.length_c   1.000
_cell.angle_alpha   90.00
_cell.angle_beta   90.00
_cell.angle_gamma   90.00
#
_symmetry.space_group_name_H-M   'P 1'
#
loop_
_entity.id
_entity.type
_entity.pdbx_description
1 polymer ?
#
loop_
_entity_poly.entity_id
_entity_poly.type
_entity_poly.pdbx_seq_one_letter_code
_entity_poly.pdbx_strand_id
1 'polypeptide(L)'
;MIGEPAKEPKELKAALKAYAKKDKMIQALYLQLMIYEEQQSYVVAVDADATNLKDVFDQLADAGRKHLKGMYLDFVAVHSELGIHVAEKTEPFYKKMFYKKLDIPFLAVIEECFHLKDGRCVVGVKVLHGKLSDNGEISCLNEQRERLFTSCVQGIEYGRERVKVAKVNDTGRYGSHYGILMKDHPEDFKKGYFLSGK
;
A
#
# COMPACT_ATOMS: atom_id res chain seq x y z
N MET A 1 -4.47 1.78 -14.24
CA MET A 1 -4.62 0.34 -13.89
C MET A 1 -3.26 -0.22 -13.52
N ILE A 2 -3.19 -1.08 -12.50
CA ILE A 2 -1.96 -1.80 -12.12
C ILE A 2 -2.30 -3.29 -12.04
N GLY A 3 -1.45 -4.13 -12.62
CA GLY A 3 -1.65 -5.57 -12.63
C GLY A 3 -0.44 -6.33 -13.17
N GLU A 4 -0.54 -7.65 -13.17
CA GLU A 4 0.55 -8.48 -13.67
C GLU A 4 0.75 -8.27 -15.19
N PRO A 5 2.01 -8.19 -15.66
CA PRO A 5 2.27 -8.16 -17.10
C PRO A 5 1.74 -9.43 -17.79
N ALA A 6 1.02 -9.27 -18.91
CA ALA A 6 0.51 -10.40 -19.69
C ALA A 6 1.62 -11.37 -20.17
N LYS A 7 2.84 -10.85 -20.36
CA LYS A 7 4.06 -11.64 -20.58
C LYS A 7 5.12 -11.21 -19.59
N GLU A 8 5.73 -12.17 -18.91
CA GLU A 8 6.77 -11.88 -17.93
C GLU A 8 8.03 -11.27 -18.60
N PRO A 9 8.52 -10.11 -18.14
CA PRO A 9 9.71 -9.46 -18.70
C PRO A 9 11.01 -10.08 -18.12
N LYS A 10 11.31 -11.32 -18.52
CA LYS A 10 12.41 -12.12 -17.96
C LYS A 10 13.78 -11.44 -18.02
N GLU A 11 14.13 -10.87 -19.17
CA GLU A 11 15.43 -10.20 -19.38
C GLU A 11 15.58 -8.97 -18.48
N LEU A 12 14.53 -8.15 -18.39
CA LEU A 12 14.49 -6.98 -17.50
C LEU A 12 14.64 -7.40 -16.04
N LYS A 13 13.83 -8.37 -15.56
CA LYS A 13 13.93 -8.89 -14.19
C LYS A 13 15.33 -9.42 -13.90
N ALA A 14 15.95 -10.13 -14.85
CA ALA A 14 17.30 -10.67 -14.70
C ALA A 14 18.35 -9.55 -14.56
N ALA A 15 18.28 -8.51 -15.39
CA ALA A 15 19.20 -7.37 -15.34
C ALA A 15 19.08 -6.60 -14.02
N LEU A 16 17.86 -6.24 -13.62
CA LEU A 16 17.60 -5.56 -12.35
C LEU A 16 18.06 -6.41 -11.15
N LYS A 17 17.80 -7.71 -11.17
CA LYS A 17 18.26 -8.65 -10.12
C LYS A 17 19.77 -8.76 -10.06
N ALA A 18 20.47 -8.74 -11.20
CA ALA A 18 21.93 -8.80 -11.24
C ALA A 18 22.57 -7.55 -10.62
N TYR A 19 21.98 -6.37 -10.85
CA TYR A 19 22.37 -5.14 -10.18
C TYR A 19 22.06 -5.21 -8.68
N ALA A 20 20.81 -5.54 -8.31
CA ALA A 20 20.36 -5.54 -6.92
C ALA A 20 21.13 -6.49 -6.00
N LYS A 21 21.73 -7.57 -6.54
CA LYS A 21 22.63 -8.47 -5.80
C LYS A 21 23.94 -7.81 -5.36
N LYS A 22 24.41 -6.80 -6.11
CA LYS A 22 25.65 -6.06 -5.82
C LYS A 22 25.40 -4.87 -4.92
N ASP A 23 24.20 -4.31 -4.98
CA ASP A 23 23.78 -3.17 -4.17
C ASP A 23 23.42 -3.63 -2.74
N LYS A 24 24.07 -3.04 -1.74
CA LYS A 24 23.84 -3.40 -0.33
C LYS A 24 22.61 -2.71 0.27
N MET A 25 22.04 -1.71 -0.36
CA MET A 25 20.88 -0.97 0.15
C MET A 25 19.58 -1.65 -0.25
N ILE A 26 19.48 -2.19 -1.47
CA ILE A 26 18.25 -2.82 -1.97
C ILE A 26 17.93 -4.09 -1.17
N GLN A 27 16.75 -4.14 -0.57
CA GLN A 27 16.24 -5.27 0.20
C GLN A 27 15.34 -6.17 -0.66
N ALA A 28 14.47 -5.58 -1.46
CA ALA A 28 13.56 -6.29 -2.36
C ALA A 28 13.11 -5.42 -3.55
N LEU A 29 12.70 -6.09 -4.64
CA LEU A 29 12.13 -5.47 -5.82
C LEU A 29 10.84 -6.20 -6.22
N TYR A 30 9.81 -5.41 -6.50
CA TYR A 30 8.49 -5.85 -6.93
C TYR A 30 8.21 -5.28 -8.33
N LEU A 31 7.56 -6.02 -9.21
CA LEU A 31 7.29 -5.56 -10.57
C LEU A 31 5.83 -5.79 -10.94
N GLN A 32 5.20 -4.76 -11.46
CA GLN A 32 3.86 -4.80 -12.06
C GLN A 32 3.87 -4.04 -13.39
N LEU A 33 2.83 -4.25 -14.18
CA LEU A 33 2.46 -3.41 -15.31
C LEU A 33 1.59 -2.27 -14.82
N MET A 34 1.86 -1.06 -15.29
CA MET A 34 1.01 0.11 -15.10
C MET A 34 0.49 0.58 -16.46
N ILE A 35 -0.80 0.90 -16.52
CA ILE A 35 -1.43 1.59 -17.65
C ILE A 35 -2.04 2.89 -17.14
N TYR A 36 -1.57 4.01 -17.68
CA TYR A 36 -2.03 5.36 -17.36
C TYR A 36 -2.18 6.15 -18.65
N GLU A 37 -3.35 6.76 -18.89
CA GLU A 37 -3.65 7.55 -20.10
C GLU A 37 -3.18 6.86 -21.41
N GLU A 38 -3.53 5.58 -21.57
CA GLU A 38 -3.17 4.73 -22.72
C GLU A 38 -1.67 4.39 -22.86
N GLN A 39 -0.81 4.94 -22.00
CA GLN A 39 0.60 4.61 -21.93
C GLN A 39 0.84 3.41 -21.00
N GLN A 40 1.58 2.43 -21.51
CA GLN A 40 1.96 1.24 -20.76
C GLN A 40 3.41 1.35 -20.27
N SER A 41 3.63 1.14 -18.98
CA SER A 41 4.95 1.07 -18.37
C SER A 41 5.09 -0.12 -17.44
N TYR A 42 6.33 -0.54 -17.20
CA TYR A 42 6.64 -1.36 -16.03
C TYR A 42 6.86 -0.41 -14.85
N VAL A 43 6.28 -0.74 -13.70
CA VAL A 43 6.56 -0.05 -12.44
C VAL A 43 7.25 -1.02 -11.49
N VAL A 44 8.36 -0.56 -10.90
CA VAL A 44 9.12 -1.31 -9.91
C VAL A 44 9.02 -0.61 -8.56
N ALA A 45 8.41 -1.28 -7.59
CA ALA A 45 8.49 -0.85 -6.20
C ALA A 45 9.81 -1.32 -5.61
N VAL A 46 10.59 -0.37 -5.10
CA VAL A 46 11.94 -0.58 -4.59
C VAL A 46 11.91 -0.46 -3.07
N ASP A 47 12.20 -1.56 -2.40
CA ASP A 47 12.52 -1.54 -0.97
C ASP A 47 14.04 -1.42 -0.84
N ALA A 48 14.50 -0.29 -0.33
CA ALA A 48 15.92 -0.03 -0.12
C ALA A 48 16.14 0.79 1.15
N ASP A 49 17.16 0.39 1.91
CA ASP A 49 17.67 1.12 3.07
C ASP A 49 18.68 2.17 2.59
N ALA A 50 18.20 3.20 1.90
CA ALA A 50 19.01 4.22 1.28
C ALA A 50 18.54 5.62 1.68
N THR A 51 19.48 6.48 2.05
CA THR A 51 19.19 7.90 2.33
C THR A 51 18.79 8.66 1.06
N ASN A 52 19.33 8.26 -0.11
CA ASN A 52 18.98 8.82 -1.41
C ASN A 52 18.45 7.72 -2.34
N LEU A 53 17.12 7.62 -2.44
CA LEU A 53 16.48 6.66 -3.33
C LEU A 53 16.66 6.99 -4.82
N LYS A 54 16.92 8.26 -5.16
CA LYS A 54 17.08 8.66 -6.56
C LYS A 54 18.28 7.96 -7.21
N ASP A 55 19.42 7.90 -6.51
CA ASP A 55 20.62 7.24 -7.04
C ASP A 55 20.38 5.75 -7.25
N VAL A 56 19.65 5.10 -6.35
CA VAL A 56 19.24 3.69 -6.49
C VAL A 56 18.35 3.51 -7.73
N PHE A 57 17.41 4.42 -7.96
CA PHE A 57 16.52 4.37 -9.13
C PHE A 57 17.27 4.58 -10.44
N ASP A 58 18.18 5.57 -10.49
CA ASP A 58 18.97 5.86 -11.68
C ASP A 58 19.84 4.64 -12.08
N GLN A 59 20.48 3.98 -11.11
CA GLN A 59 21.30 2.80 -11.37
C GLN A 59 20.48 1.58 -11.80
N LEU A 60 19.29 1.39 -11.22
CA LEU A 60 18.36 0.37 -11.68
C LEU A 60 17.85 0.66 -13.10
N ALA A 61 17.58 1.94 -13.42
CA ALA A 61 17.18 2.37 -14.75
C ALA A 61 18.26 2.04 -15.78
N ASP A 62 19.51 2.37 -15.49
CA ASP A 62 20.66 2.07 -16.35
C ASP A 62 20.81 0.55 -16.59
N ALA A 63 20.64 -0.26 -15.55
CA ALA A 63 20.67 -1.72 -15.66
C ALA A 63 19.52 -2.27 -16.53
N GLY A 64 18.32 -1.69 -16.43
CA GLY A 64 17.11 -2.18 -17.10
C GLY A 64 16.92 -1.67 -18.53
N ARG A 65 17.48 -0.50 -18.88
CA ARG A 65 17.16 0.27 -20.10
C ARG A 65 17.22 -0.54 -21.40
N LYS A 66 18.23 -1.41 -21.54
CA LYS A 66 18.45 -2.22 -22.76
C LYS A 66 17.39 -3.30 -22.97
N HIS A 67 16.59 -3.61 -21.94
CA HIS A 67 15.65 -4.74 -21.94
C HIS A 67 14.18 -4.31 -22.04
N LEU A 68 13.91 -3.03 -22.31
CA LEU A 68 12.56 -2.47 -22.31
C LEU A 68 11.77 -2.69 -23.59
N LYS A 69 12.43 -2.99 -24.72
CA LYS A 69 11.76 -3.32 -26.00
C LYS A 69 10.64 -2.33 -26.39
N GLY A 70 10.88 -1.03 -26.17
CA GLY A 70 9.93 0.05 -26.47
C GLY A 70 8.98 0.44 -25.32
N MET A 71 9.07 -0.21 -24.17
CA MET A 71 8.30 0.13 -22.96
C MET A 71 9.02 1.16 -22.08
N TYR A 72 8.27 1.80 -21.18
CA TYR A 72 8.82 2.63 -20.11
C TYR A 72 9.06 1.83 -18.83
N LEU A 73 9.94 2.34 -17.97
CA LEU A 73 10.25 1.76 -16.67
C LEU A 73 10.25 2.87 -15.61
N ASP A 74 9.31 2.76 -14.68
CA ASP A 74 9.14 3.67 -13.55
C ASP A 74 9.60 3.01 -12.26
N PHE A 75 10.14 3.81 -11.35
CA PHE A 75 10.56 3.36 -10.02
C PHE A 75 9.86 4.17 -8.94
N VAL A 76 9.42 3.48 -7.90
CA VAL A 76 8.77 4.09 -6.74
C VAL A 76 9.32 3.49 -5.45
N ALA A 77 9.36 4.30 -4.40
CA ALA A 77 9.68 3.78 -3.06
C ALA A 77 8.61 2.79 -2.63
N VAL A 78 8.99 1.64 -2.06
CA VAL A 78 8.01 0.61 -1.68
C VAL A 78 6.99 1.10 -0.65
N HIS A 79 7.35 2.09 0.18
CA HIS A 79 6.50 2.69 1.20
C HIS A 79 5.64 3.87 0.70
N SER A 80 5.78 4.25 -0.58
CA SER A 80 4.83 5.19 -1.19
C SER A 80 3.49 4.52 -1.44
N GLU A 81 2.41 5.30 -1.60
CA GLU A 81 1.07 4.78 -1.89
C GLU A 81 1.07 3.84 -3.12
N LEU A 82 1.72 4.28 -4.21
CA LEU A 82 1.87 3.49 -5.42
C LEU A 82 2.77 2.26 -5.20
N GLY A 83 3.88 2.40 -4.46
CA GLY A 83 4.79 1.30 -4.16
C GLY A 83 4.15 0.19 -3.34
N ILE A 84 3.32 0.55 -2.36
CA ILE A 84 2.53 -0.39 -1.56
C ILE A 84 1.55 -1.13 -2.45
N HIS A 85 0.79 -0.40 -3.29
CA HIS A 85 -0.17 -1.02 -4.21
C HIS A 85 0.48 -2.02 -5.17
N VAL A 86 1.69 -1.71 -5.64
CA VAL A 86 2.50 -2.63 -6.45
C VAL A 86 2.95 -3.84 -5.64
N ALA A 87 3.46 -3.64 -4.42
CA ALA A 87 4.03 -4.70 -3.59
C ALA A 87 2.98 -5.65 -2.97
N GLU A 88 1.75 -5.20 -2.73
CA GLU A 88 0.67 -6.03 -2.19
C GLU A 88 0.15 -7.06 -3.18
N LYS A 89 0.26 -6.77 -4.48
CA LYS A 89 -0.31 -7.57 -5.56
C LYS A 89 0.62 -8.62 -6.12
N THR A 90 1.89 -8.65 -5.71
CA THR A 90 2.88 -9.61 -6.20
C THR A 90 3.93 -9.93 -5.16
N GLU A 91 4.48 -11.13 -5.24
CA GLU A 91 5.71 -11.46 -4.54
C GLU A 91 6.91 -10.75 -5.20
N PRO A 92 7.96 -10.40 -4.42
CA PRO A 92 9.14 -9.75 -4.97
C PRO A 92 9.93 -10.71 -5.87
N PHE A 93 10.37 -10.24 -7.04
CA PHE A 93 11.19 -11.03 -7.96
C PHE A 93 12.67 -11.07 -7.54
N TYR A 94 13.06 -10.12 -6.70
CA TYR A 94 14.31 -10.11 -5.96
C TYR A 94 14.04 -9.80 -4.49
N LYS A 95 14.65 -10.56 -3.59
CA LYS A 95 14.73 -10.27 -2.16
C LYS A 95 16.04 -10.78 -1.60
N LYS A 96 16.57 -10.12 -0.59
CA LYS A 96 17.70 -10.65 0.20
C LYS A 96 17.29 -11.89 0.98
N MET A 97 18.28 -12.72 1.33
CA MET A 97 18.06 -13.99 2.03
C MET A 97 17.30 -13.82 3.36
N PHE A 98 17.61 -12.78 4.13
CA PHE A 98 16.96 -12.46 5.40
C PHE A 98 15.92 -11.33 5.28
N TYR A 99 15.38 -11.12 4.08
CA TYR A 99 14.36 -10.12 3.86
C TYR A 99 13.12 -10.44 4.69
N LYS A 100 12.74 -9.52 5.58
CA LYS A 100 11.45 -9.58 6.27
C LYS A 100 10.39 -9.04 5.30
N LYS A 101 9.29 -9.77 5.16
CA LYS A 101 8.18 -9.32 4.31
C LYS A 101 7.73 -7.93 4.77
N LEU A 102 7.45 -7.06 3.80
CA LEU A 102 7.06 -5.68 4.03
C LEU A 102 5.91 -5.61 5.04
N ASP A 103 6.13 -4.86 6.12
CA ASP A 103 5.12 -4.58 7.13
C ASP A 103 4.34 -3.35 6.70
N ILE A 104 3.28 -3.57 5.92
CA ILE A 104 2.43 -2.51 5.37
C ILE A 104 1.36 -2.17 6.41
N PRO A 105 1.39 -0.97 7.02
CA PRO A 105 0.37 -0.60 7.97
C PRO A 105 -0.98 -0.53 7.27
N PHE A 106 -2.04 -0.81 8.02
CA PHE A 106 -3.38 -0.49 7.58
C PHE A 106 -3.47 1.00 7.26
N LEU A 107 -4.14 1.32 6.16
CA LEU A 107 -4.54 2.67 5.85
C LEU A 107 -5.91 2.67 5.18
N ALA A 108 -6.79 3.52 5.69
CA ALA A 108 -8.08 3.78 5.09
C ALA A 108 -8.41 5.26 5.11
N VAL A 109 -9.13 5.74 4.10
CA VAL A 109 -9.70 7.09 4.09
C VAL A 109 -11.10 7.05 4.70
N ILE A 110 -11.41 8.02 5.54
CA ILE A 110 -12.73 8.21 6.12
C ILE A 110 -13.64 8.84 5.07
N GLU A 111 -14.73 8.15 4.76
CA GLU A 111 -15.75 8.61 3.81
C GLU A 111 -16.95 9.21 4.52
N GLU A 112 -17.29 8.71 5.71
CA GLU A 112 -18.43 9.15 6.53
C GLU A 112 -18.15 8.97 8.03
N CYS A 113 -18.76 9.80 8.87
CA CYS A 113 -18.68 9.74 10.32
C CYS A 113 -20.08 9.74 10.94
N PHE A 114 -20.36 8.80 11.84
CA PHE A 114 -21.62 8.71 12.57
C PHE A 114 -21.35 8.62 14.06
N HIS A 115 -21.77 9.64 14.81
CA HIS A 115 -21.63 9.68 16.26
C HIS A 115 -22.84 9.01 16.94
N LEU A 116 -22.56 8.10 17.86
CA LEU A 116 -23.57 7.40 18.64
C LEU A 116 -23.81 8.12 19.97
N LYS A 117 -25.04 8.02 20.47
CA LYS A 117 -25.47 8.71 21.71
C LYS A 117 -24.71 8.26 22.96
N ASP A 118 -24.01 7.13 22.91
CA ASP A 118 -23.25 6.57 24.03
C ASP A 118 -21.75 6.89 23.97
N GLY A 119 -21.35 7.87 23.14
CA GLY A 119 -19.97 8.34 23.05
C GLY A 119 -19.05 7.48 22.17
N ARG A 120 -19.63 6.52 21.42
CA ARG A 120 -18.92 5.80 20.36
C ARG A 120 -19.13 6.50 19.01
N CYS A 121 -18.34 6.14 18.01
CA CYS A 121 -18.64 6.47 16.62
C CYS A 121 -18.44 5.29 15.69
N VAL A 122 -19.18 5.31 14.58
CA VAL A 122 -18.94 4.46 13.42
C VAL A 122 -18.40 5.34 12.31
N VAL A 123 -17.25 4.97 11.76
CA VAL A 123 -16.69 5.62 10.58
C VAL A 123 -16.80 4.69 9.38
N GLY A 124 -17.45 5.19 8.33
CA GLY A 124 -17.41 4.56 7.02
C GLY A 124 -16.06 4.87 6.38
N VAL A 125 -15.33 3.84 5.96
CA VAL A 125 -14.00 3.99 5.38
C VAL A 125 -13.86 3.22 4.09
N LYS A 126 -12.96 3.70 3.23
CA LYS A 126 -12.39 2.92 2.13
C LYS A 126 -10.97 2.53 2.46
N VAL A 127 -10.72 1.23 2.56
CA VAL A 127 -9.38 0.68 2.79
C VAL A 127 -8.54 0.86 1.55
N LEU A 128 -7.36 1.47 1.72
CA LEU A 128 -6.39 1.74 0.66
C LEU A 128 -5.35 0.63 0.57
N HIS A 129 -4.84 0.17 1.72
CA HIS A 129 -3.89 -0.92 1.83
C HIS A 129 -3.80 -1.47 3.26
N GLY A 130 -3.08 -2.57 3.43
CA GLY A 130 -2.90 -3.25 4.70
C GLY A 130 -4.19 -3.91 5.20
N LYS A 131 -4.17 -4.30 6.48
CA LYS A 131 -5.30 -4.98 7.13
C LYS A 131 -5.45 -4.50 8.57
N LEU A 132 -6.68 -4.40 9.03
CA LEU A 132 -7.01 -4.02 10.41
C LEU A 132 -7.87 -5.12 11.03
N SER A 133 -7.48 -5.58 12.22
CA SER A 133 -8.26 -6.54 13.00
C SER A 133 -9.31 -5.84 13.86
N ASP A 134 -10.38 -6.54 14.24
CA ASP A 134 -11.52 -5.98 15.00
C ASP A 134 -11.23 -5.60 16.45
N ASN A 135 -9.97 -5.68 16.86
CA ASN A 135 -9.41 -5.27 18.15
C ASN A 135 -8.09 -4.49 17.99
N GLY A 136 -7.76 -4.04 16.78
CA GLY A 136 -6.52 -3.32 16.49
C GLY A 136 -6.51 -1.91 17.08
N GLU A 137 -5.31 -1.41 17.36
CA GLU A 137 -5.10 0.02 17.64
C GLU A 137 -5.05 0.77 16.31
N ILE A 138 -5.74 1.91 16.28
CA ILE A 138 -5.76 2.81 15.13
C ILE A 138 -5.46 4.23 15.55
N SER A 139 -4.86 4.96 14.63
CA SER A 139 -4.58 6.38 14.72
C SER A 139 -5.41 7.10 13.68
N CYS A 140 -6.12 8.14 14.10
CA CYS A 140 -6.71 9.08 13.17
C CYS A 140 -5.65 10.10 12.73
N LEU A 141 -5.53 10.31 11.43
CA LEU A 141 -4.60 11.25 10.81
C LEU A 141 -5.39 12.31 10.04
N ASN A 142 -4.94 13.56 10.07
CA ASN A 142 -5.50 14.62 9.23
C ASN A 142 -5.12 14.46 7.75
N GLU A 143 -5.54 15.42 6.92
CA GLU A 143 -5.24 15.47 5.47
C GLU A 143 -3.71 15.46 5.19
N GLN A 144 -2.92 16.05 6.09
CA GLN A 144 -1.46 16.12 6.03
C GLN A 144 -0.77 14.87 6.61
N ARG A 145 -1.54 13.84 6.98
CA ARG A 145 -1.06 12.60 7.64
C ARG A 145 -0.49 12.79 9.04
N GLU A 146 -0.76 13.93 9.67
CA GLU A 146 -0.37 14.19 11.06
C GLU A 146 -1.36 13.49 11.99
N ARG A 147 -0.84 12.85 13.04
CA ARG A 147 -1.65 12.09 13.99
C ARG A 147 -2.42 13.04 14.90
N LEU A 148 -3.74 12.85 14.97
CA LEU A 148 -4.64 13.58 15.85
C LEU A 148 -4.83 12.85 17.18
N PHE A 149 -5.20 11.57 17.10
CA PHE A 149 -5.45 10.73 18.29
C PHE A 149 -5.28 9.25 17.96
N THR A 150 -5.22 8.43 19.00
CA THR A 150 -5.28 6.97 18.93
C THR A 150 -6.57 6.46 19.57
N SER A 151 -7.09 5.36 19.04
CA SER A 151 -8.33 4.72 19.48
C SER A 151 -8.20 3.20 19.28
N CYS A 152 -9.07 2.44 19.92
CA CYS A 152 -9.18 1.00 19.74
C CYS A 152 -10.41 0.64 18.91
N VAL A 153 -10.22 -0.21 17.90
CA VAL A 153 -11.34 -0.79 17.15
C VAL A 153 -12.17 -1.67 18.09
N GLN A 154 -13.48 -1.48 18.06
CA GLN A 154 -14.43 -2.27 18.83
C GLN A 154 -15.21 -3.24 17.93
N GLY A 155 -15.24 -3.00 16.63
CA GLY A 155 -15.90 -3.86 15.66
C GLY A 155 -15.71 -3.35 14.24
N ILE A 156 -15.83 -4.28 13.29
CA ILE A 156 -15.74 -3.98 11.86
C ILE A 156 -16.98 -4.55 11.19
N GLU A 157 -17.63 -3.75 10.36
CA GLU A 157 -18.80 -4.11 9.59
C GLU A 157 -18.48 -4.09 8.09
N TYR A 158 -18.99 -5.09 7.38
CA TYR A 158 -18.95 -5.18 5.93
C TYR A 158 -20.38 -5.36 5.41
N GLY A 159 -21.00 -4.26 4.98
CA GLY A 159 -22.44 -4.21 4.73
C GLY A 159 -23.25 -4.38 6.02
N ARG A 160 -23.91 -5.53 6.20
CA ARG A 160 -24.73 -5.83 7.39
C ARG A 160 -24.09 -6.88 8.31
N GLU A 161 -22.90 -7.34 7.97
CA GLU A 161 -22.22 -8.42 8.69
C GLU A 161 -21.04 -7.88 9.49
N ARG A 162 -20.82 -8.44 10.67
CA ARG A 162 -19.63 -8.17 11.46
C ARG A 162 -18.50 -9.08 11.00
N VAL A 163 -17.36 -8.49 10.69
CA VAL A 163 -16.16 -9.19 10.20
C VAL A 163 -15.00 -9.00 11.15
N LYS A 164 -14.01 -9.90 11.07
CA LYS A 164 -12.81 -9.87 11.91
C LYS A 164 -11.69 -9.00 11.36
N VAL A 165 -11.71 -8.73 10.06
CA VAL A 165 -10.63 -8.02 9.37
C VAL A 165 -11.21 -7.09 8.30
N ALA A 166 -10.80 -5.82 8.31
CA ALA A 166 -10.92 -4.91 7.17
C ALA A 166 -9.63 -4.95 6.35
N LYS A 167 -9.75 -5.03 5.02
CA LYS A 167 -8.61 -5.06 4.08
C LYS A 167 -9.09 -4.65 2.68
N VAL A 168 -8.17 -4.47 1.74
CA VAL A 168 -8.52 -4.29 0.32
C VAL A 168 -9.32 -5.50 -0.17
N ASN A 169 -10.45 -5.26 -0.85
CA ASN A 169 -11.37 -6.28 -1.34
C ASN A 169 -12.03 -5.85 -2.65
N ASP A 170 -11.29 -5.94 -3.75
CA ASP A 170 -11.73 -5.44 -5.07
C ASP A 170 -12.90 -6.23 -5.69
N THR A 171 -13.19 -7.45 -5.20
CA THR A 171 -14.22 -8.34 -5.78
C THR A 171 -15.48 -8.46 -4.93
N GLY A 172 -15.45 -7.91 -3.71
CA GLY A 172 -16.57 -7.99 -2.79
C GLY A 172 -17.74 -7.09 -3.18
N ARG A 173 -18.96 -7.45 -2.77
CA ARG A 173 -20.19 -6.67 -3.01
C ARG A 173 -20.09 -5.18 -2.65
N TYR A 174 -19.40 -4.85 -1.57
CA TYR A 174 -19.19 -3.48 -1.10
C TYR A 174 -17.74 -3.01 -1.32
N GLY A 175 -16.97 -3.72 -2.15
CA GLY A 175 -15.57 -3.41 -2.42
C GLY A 175 -14.72 -3.35 -1.13
N SER A 176 -13.78 -2.41 -1.09
CA SER A 176 -12.93 -2.13 0.07
C SER A 176 -13.59 -1.20 1.11
N HIS A 177 -14.92 -1.12 1.16
CA HIS A 177 -15.65 -0.21 2.04
C HIS A 177 -16.14 -0.93 3.31
N TYR A 178 -15.86 -0.36 4.48
CA TYR A 178 -16.15 -0.95 5.79
C TYR A 178 -16.67 0.10 6.76
N GLY A 179 -17.50 -0.32 7.72
CA GLY A 179 -17.78 0.44 8.92
C GLY A 179 -16.80 0.05 10.03
N ILE A 180 -16.17 1.03 10.68
CA ILE A 180 -15.28 0.79 11.84
C ILE A 180 -15.89 1.45 13.05
N LEU A 181 -16.21 0.65 14.06
CA LEU A 181 -16.70 1.12 15.35
C LEU A 181 -15.51 1.47 16.24
N MET A 182 -15.46 2.71 16.72
CA MET A 182 -14.41 3.25 17.57
C MET A 182 -14.98 3.75 18.91
N LYS A 183 -14.14 3.74 19.94
CA LYS A 183 -14.40 4.36 21.24
C LYS A 183 -13.26 5.33 21.56
N ASP A 184 -13.50 6.29 22.45
CA ASP A 184 -12.46 7.20 22.96
C ASP A 184 -11.88 8.09 21.86
N HIS A 185 -12.77 8.72 21.09
CA HIS A 185 -12.42 9.65 20.01
C HIS A 185 -12.84 11.10 20.36
N PRO A 186 -12.10 12.13 19.90
CA PRO A 186 -12.60 13.50 19.85
C PRO A 186 -13.69 13.64 18.76
N GLU A 187 -14.45 14.73 18.76
CA GLU A 187 -15.46 15.00 17.71
C GLU A 187 -14.87 15.71 16.48
N ASP A 188 -13.61 16.15 16.51
CA ASP A 188 -13.00 17.05 15.52
C ASP A 188 -12.33 16.35 14.32
N PHE A 189 -12.81 15.17 13.93
CA PHE A 189 -12.34 14.48 12.72
C PHE A 189 -13.47 14.39 11.69
N LYS A 190 -13.09 14.29 10.42
CA LYS A 190 -14.03 14.45 9.31
C LYS A 190 -13.72 13.54 8.13
N LYS A 191 -14.67 13.47 7.20
CA LYS A 191 -14.46 12.92 5.86
C LYS A 191 -13.19 13.48 5.23
N GLY A 192 -12.41 12.61 4.58
CA GLY A 192 -11.12 12.94 3.97
C GLY A 192 -9.91 12.73 4.88
N TYR A 193 -10.12 12.56 6.19
CA TYR A 193 -9.07 12.13 7.12
C TYR A 193 -8.80 10.63 6.95
N PHE A 194 -7.78 10.13 7.64
CA PHE A 194 -7.34 8.75 7.50
C PHE A 194 -7.32 8.01 8.82
N LEU A 195 -7.48 6.70 8.73
CA LEU A 195 -7.18 5.77 9.81
C LEU A 195 -5.95 4.96 9.42
N SER A 196 -4.97 4.86 10.32
CA SER A 196 -3.80 4.01 10.15
C SER A 196 -3.56 3.14 11.39
N GLY A 197 -3.17 1.88 11.23
CA GLY A 197 -3.05 0.95 12.34
C GLY A 197 -2.34 -0.36 11.97
N LYS A 198 -2.31 -1.29 12.91
CA LYS A 198 -1.81 -2.66 12.71
C LYS A 198 -2.82 -3.69 13.20
#